data_AF-A0A0R2NX79-F1
#
_entry.id   AF-A0A0R2NX79-F1
#
_cell.length_a   1.000
_cell.length_b   1.000
_cell.length_c   1.000
_cell.angle_alpha   90.00
_cell.angle_beta   90.00
_cell.angle_gamma   90.00
#
_symmetry.space_group_name_H-M   'P 1'
#
loop_
_entity.id
_entity.type
_entity.pdbx_description
1 polymer ?
#
loop_
_entity_poly.entity_id
_entity_poly.type
_entity_poly.pdbx_seq_one_letter_code
_entity_poly.pdbx_strand_id
1 'polypeptide(L)'
;MQNASNAITIFLGGQRLIQKTYKGIVMDANVRASDYRSTVISFELSAITFTVGNIASLVIIVFGDLTSQAQLALAAFVVILNLASALSFDNGIGGFSVLAKDLQNENSNFGKEAGKAPFGFFRIFCLVICIVAAVTQLLAIYA
;
A
#
# COMPACT_ATOMS: atom_id res chain seq x y z
N MET A 1 -4.62 -47.22 -31.30
CA MET A 1 -5.21 -45.89 -31.08
C MET A 1 -5.92 -45.76 -29.71
N GLN A 2 -6.61 -46.81 -29.21
CA GLN A 2 -7.28 -46.82 -27.89
C GLN A 2 -6.40 -46.41 -26.69
N ASN A 3 -5.15 -46.91 -26.63
CA ASN A 3 -4.25 -46.66 -25.48
C ASN A 3 -3.79 -45.21 -25.34
N ALA A 4 -3.64 -44.47 -26.45
CA ALA A 4 -3.25 -43.07 -26.42
C ALA A 4 -4.40 -42.16 -25.93
N SER A 5 -5.65 -42.49 -26.31
CA SER A 5 -6.85 -41.75 -25.88
C SER A 5 -7.11 -41.88 -24.38
N ASN A 6 -6.85 -43.06 -23.81
CA ASN A 6 -7.02 -43.31 -22.37
C ASN A 6 -5.97 -42.57 -21.54
N ALA A 7 -4.72 -42.52 -22.01
CA ALA A 7 -3.64 -41.79 -21.34
C ALA A 7 -3.90 -40.27 -21.29
N ILE A 8 -4.41 -39.70 -22.38
CA ILE A 8 -4.76 -38.26 -22.44
C ILE A 8 -5.92 -37.94 -21.48
N THR A 9 -6.92 -38.81 -21.39
CA THR A 9 -8.07 -38.61 -20.50
C THR A 9 -7.66 -38.65 -19.02
N ILE A 10 -6.78 -39.57 -18.64
CA ILE A 10 -6.23 -39.66 -17.27
C ILE A 10 -5.39 -38.43 -16.93
N PHE A 11 -4.54 -37.98 -17.85
CA PHE A 11 -3.72 -36.78 -17.65
C PHE A 11 -4.57 -35.52 -17.46
N LEU A 12 -5.58 -35.32 -18.32
CA LEU A 12 -6.51 -34.19 -18.22
C LEU A 12 -7.40 -34.26 -16.96
N GLY A 13 -7.75 -35.47 -16.51
CA GLY A 13 -8.47 -35.69 -15.25
C GLY A 13 -7.61 -35.33 -14.04
N GLY A 14 -6.34 -35.76 -14.02
CA GLY A 14 -5.38 -35.42 -12.99
C GLY A 14 -5.13 -33.91 -12.89
N GLN A 15 -4.95 -33.22 -14.01
CA GLN A 15 -4.78 -31.77 -14.01
C GLN A 15 -6.01 -31.01 -13.48
N ARG A 16 -7.22 -31.49 -13.78
CA ARG A 16 -8.46 -30.90 -13.23
C ARG A 16 -8.57 -31.08 -11.72
N LEU A 17 -8.17 -32.24 -11.18
CA LEU A 17 -8.16 -32.48 -9.74
C LEU A 17 -7.13 -31.60 -9.03
N ILE A 18 -5.92 -31.50 -9.59
CA ILE A 18 -4.86 -30.63 -9.07
C ILE A 18 -5.33 -29.17 -9.04
N GLN A 19 -5.91 -28.65 -10.12
CA GLN A 19 -6.46 -27.30 -10.13
C GLN A 19 -7.61 -27.09 -9.14
N LYS A 20 -8.47 -28.10 -8.94
CA LYS A 20 -9.58 -28.03 -7.98
C LYS A 20 -9.07 -28.02 -6.53
N THR A 21 -8.01 -28.77 -6.23
CA THR A 21 -7.35 -28.76 -4.93
C THR A 21 -6.69 -27.42 -4.64
N TYR A 22 -5.93 -26.85 -5.59
CA TYR A 22 -5.33 -25.51 -5.42
C TYR A 22 -6.38 -24.40 -5.28
N LYS A 23 -7.50 -24.49 -6.02
CA LYS A 23 -8.64 -23.56 -5.85
C LYS A 23 -9.36 -23.70 -4.51
N GLY A 24 -9.15 -24.79 -3.77
CA GLY A 24 -9.79 -25.07 -2.49
C GLY A 24 -8.94 -24.77 -1.26
N ILE A 25 -7.67 -24.36 -1.43
CA ILE A 25 -6.83 -23.94 -0.29
C ILE A 25 -7.25 -22.52 0.09
N VAL A 26 -8.19 -22.43 1.02
CA VAL A 26 -8.56 -21.17 1.66
C VAL A 26 -7.45 -20.80 2.64
N MET A 27 -6.92 -19.59 2.54
CA MET A 27 -5.93 -19.05 3.48
C MET A 27 -6.49 -19.13 4.93
N ASP A 28 -5.70 -19.67 5.86
CA ASP A 28 -6.08 -19.77 7.27
C ASP A 28 -6.49 -18.41 7.84
N ALA A 29 -7.53 -18.39 8.68
CA ALA A 29 -8.06 -17.16 9.27
C ALA A 29 -6.99 -16.36 10.06
N ASN A 30 -6.03 -17.03 10.69
CA ASN A 30 -4.92 -16.41 11.41
C ASN A 30 -3.93 -15.73 10.46
N VAL A 31 -3.68 -16.33 9.28
CA VAL A 31 -2.80 -15.73 8.27
C VAL A 31 -3.47 -14.50 7.67
N ARG A 32 -4.78 -14.58 7.38
CA ARG A 32 -5.55 -13.42 6.89
C ARG A 32 -5.62 -12.28 7.89
N ALA A 33 -5.79 -12.59 9.18
CA ALA A 33 -5.73 -11.59 10.25
C ALA A 33 -4.32 -10.98 10.38
N SER A 34 -3.27 -11.78 10.19
CA SER A 34 -1.89 -11.31 10.14
C SER A 34 -1.64 -10.35 8.97
N ASP A 35 -2.12 -10.68 7.77
CA ASP A 35 -1.97 -9.83 6.57
C ASP A 35 -2.73 -8.51 6.68
N TYR A 36 -3.93 -8.55 7.28
CA TYR A 36 -4.67 -7.33 7.60
C TYR A 36 -3.88 -6.45 8.59
N ARG A 37 -3.41 -7.05 9.68
CA ARG A 37 -2.65 -6.32 10.71
C ARG A 37 -1.35 -5.75 10.15
N SER A 38 -0.61 -6.50 9.33
CA SER A 38 0.64 -6.03 8.73
C SER A 38 0.40 -4.86 7.77
N THR A 39 -0.69 -4.91 7.00
CA THR A 39 -1.11 -3.81 6.11
C THR A 39 -1.46 -2.56 6.89
N VAL A 40 -2.24 -2.69 7.98
CA VAL A 40 -2.58 -1.57 8.88
C VAL A 40 -1.32 -0.96 9.49
N ILE A 41 -0.44 -1.78 10.08
CA ILE A 41 0.80 -1.29 10.68
C ILE A 41 1.67 -0.56 9.66
N SER A 42 1.78 -1.08 8.44
CA SER A 42 2.58 -0.46 7.38
C SER A 42 2.02 0.90 6.97
N PHE A 43 0.69 1.02 6.85
CA PHE A 43 0.04 2.29 6.53
C PHE A 43 0.18 3.32 7.66
N GLU A 44 -0.07 2.91 8.91
CA GLU A 44 0.07 3.77 10.09
C GLU A 44 1.52 4.23 10.29
N LEU A 45 2.49 3.34 10.11
CA LEU A 45 3.90 3.70 10.17
C LEU A 45 4.27 4.72 9.08
N SER A 46 3.67 4.61 7.90
CA SER A 46 3.84 5.58 6.82
C SER A 46 3.25 6.94 7.22
N ALA A 47 2.07 6.97 7.84
CA ALA A 47 1.43 8.19 8.32
C ALA A 47 2.24 8.88 9.43
N ILE A 48 2.78 8.09 10.37
CA ILE A 48 3.66 8.59 11.43
C ILE A 48 4.96 9.15 10.81
N THR A 49 5.60 8.42 9.90
CA THR A 49 6.84 8.86 9.25
C THR A 49 6.63 10.17 8.49
N PHE A 50 5.54 10.26 7.71
CA PHE A 50 5.14 11.48 7.02
C PHE A 50 4.95 12.63 8.01
N THR A 51 4.19 12.42 9.08
CA THR A 51 3.84 13.48 10.03
C THR A 51 5.06 13.97 10.79
N VAL A 52 5.81 13.05 11.41
CA VAL A 52 7.00 13.38 12.21
C VAL A 52 8.09 13.99 11.33
N GLY A 53 8.32 13.42 10.14
CA GLY A 53 9.32 13.95 9.21
C GLY A 53 9.00 15.38 8.77
N ASN A 54 7.74 15.66 8.42
CA ASN A 54 7.33 17.00 8.01
C ASN A 54 7.27 17.99 9.19
N ILE A 55 6.95 17.55 10.41
CA ILE A 55 7.08 18.40 11.62
C ILE A 55 8.55 18.76 11.84
N ALA A 56 9.46 17.78 11.74
CA ALA A 56 10.88 18.01 11.93
C ALA A 56 11.45 18.99 10.91
N SER A 57 11.10 18.85 9.63
CA SER A 57 11.52 19.82 8.60
C SER A 57 10.91 21.20 8.85
N LEU A 58 9.64 21.31 9.24
CA LEU A 58 9.03 22.60 9.58
C LEU A 58 9.72 23.29 10.76
N VAL A 59 10.12 22.55 11.79
CA VAL A 59 10.90 23.10 12.92
C VAL A 59 12.23 23.67 12.42
N ILE A 60 12.94 22.95 11.54
CA ILE A 60 14.20 23.43 10.96
C ILE A 60 13.97 24.66 10.08
N ILE A 61 12.88 24.70 9.30
CA ILE A 61 12.53 25.85 8.46
C ILE A 61 12.26 27.09 9.31
N VAL A 62 11.51 26.95 10.40
CA VAL A 62 11.07 28.09 11.23
C VAL A 62 12.17 28.60 12.16
N PHE A 63 12.98 27.70 12.72
CA PHE A 63 13.94 28.04 13.78
C PHE A 63 15.40 27.86 13.38
N GLY A 64 15.68 27.21 12.26
CA GLY A 64 17.04 27.00 11.78
C GLY A 64 17.60 28.24 11.11
N ASP A 65 18.82 28.62 11.48
CA ASP A 65 19.61 29.60 10.74
C ASP A 65 20.28 28.88 9.55
N LEU A 66 19.59 28.86 8.41
CA LEU A 66 19.97 28.04 7.26
C LEU A 66 20.91 28.79 6.32
N THR A 67 22.14 28.29 6.21
CA THR A 67 23.03 28.66 5.10
C THR A 67 22.49 28.12 3.77
N SER A 68 22.96 28.66 2.63
CA SER A 68 22.51 28.20 1.30
C SER A 68 22.73 26.70 1.06
N GLN A 69 23.79 26.13 1.66
CA GLN A 69 24.08 24.69 1.59
C GLN A 69 23.08 23.89 2.42
N ALA A 70 22.72 24.38 3.62
CA ALA A 70 21.72 23.76 4.48
C ALA A 70 20.31 23.84 3.88
N GLN A 71 19.96 24.94 3.23
CA GLN A 71 18.70 25.10 2.49
C GLN A 71 18.56 24.04 1.39
N LEU A 72 19.60 23.84 0.57
CA LEU A 72 19.59 22.82 -0.49
C LEU A 72 19.44 21.40 0.08
N ALA A 73 20.17 21.09 1.16
CA ALA A 73 20.08 19.79 1.82
C ALA A 73 18.69 19.53 2.40
N LEU A 74 18.09 20.55 3.04
CA LEU A 74 16.74 20.46 3.59
C LEU A 74 15.68 20.32 2.49
N ALA A 75 15.82 21.06 1.39
CA ALA A 75 14.94 20.94 0.23
C ALA A 75 14.97 19.52 -0.37
N ALA A 76 16.16 18.95 -0.54
CA ALA A 76 16.32 17.57 -1.00
C ALA A 76 15.67 16.57 -0.02
N PHE A 77 15.88 16.75 1.28
CA PHE A 77 15.25 15.92 2.31
C PHE A 77 13.72 15.97 2.25
N VAL A 78 13.14 17.17 2.16
CA VAL A 78 11.67 17.37 2.06
C VAL A 78 11.10 16.65 0.85
N VAL A 79 11.76 16.74 -0.31
CA VAL A 79 11.33 16.04 -1.53
C VAL A 79 11.39 14.53 -1.34
N ILE A 80 12.52 14.01 -0.86
CA ILE A 80 12.72 12.56 -0.66
C ILE A 80 11.71 12.01 0.35
N LEU A 81 11.53 12.69 1.48
CA LEU A 81 10.59 12.30 2.53
C LEU A 81 9.17 12.17 1.98
N ASN A 82 8.70 13.18 1.24
CA ASN A 82 7.33 13.20 0.73
C ASN A 82 7.14 12.23 -0.44
N LEU A 83 8.14 12.03 -1.30
CA LEU A 83 8.09 11.00 -2.34
C LEU A 83 8.06 9.59 -1.74
N ALA A 84 8.91 9.32 -0.74
CA ALA A 84 8.92 8.05 -0.03
C ALA A 84 7.60 7.79 0.70
N SER A 85 7.02 8.83 1.29
CA SER A 85 5.70 8.75 1.94
C SER A 85 4.59 8.43 0.92
N ALA A 86 4.58 9.10 -0.23
CA ALA A 86 3.59 8.85 -1.29
C ALA A 86 3.63 7.39 -1.78
N LEU A 87 4.84 6.85 -2.03
CA LEU A 87 5.03 5.45 -2.41
C LEU A 87 4.57 4.49 -1.31
N SER A 88 4.85 4.80 -0.05
CA SER A 88 4.47 3.96 1.08
C SER A 88 2.96 3.95 1.30
N PHE A 89 2.27 5.08 1.13
CA PHE A 89 0.81 5.15 1.14
C PHE A 89 0.18 4.36 -0.02
N ASP A 90 0.69 4.48 -1.24
CA ASP A 90 0.17 3.70 -2.38
C ASP A 90 0.31 2.19 -2.14
N ASN A 91 1.46 1.75 -1.61
CA ASN A 91 1.69 0.36 -1.22
C ASN A 91 0.69 -0.10 -0.14
N GLY A 92 0.50 0.68 0.94
CA GLY A 92 -0.46 0.35 1.99
C GLY A 92 -1.90 0.25 1.48
N ILE A 93 -2.33 1.22 0.64
CA ILE A 93 -3.66 1.21 0.02
C ILE A 93 -3.79 0.05 -0.97
N GLY A 94 -2.73 -0.30 -1.69
CA GLY A 94 -2.65 -1.51 -2.50
C GLY A 94 -2.90 -2.78 -1.71
N GLY A 95 -2.26 -2.91 -0.54
CA GLY A 95 -2.50 -4.02 0.39
C GLY A 95 -3.97 -4.11 0.81
N PHE A 96 -4.57 -2.98 1.23
CA PHE A 96 -5.99 -2.95 1.59
C PHE A 96 -6.90 -3.31 0.42
N SER A 97 -6.57 -2.89 -0.80
CA SER A 97 -7.36 -3.22 -1.99
C SER A 97 -7.35 -4.71 -2.31
N VAL A 98 -6.22 -5.40 -2.11
CA VAL A 98 -6.12 -6.85 -2.27
C VAL A 98 -6.92 -7.56 -1.17
N LEU A 99 -6.73 -7.18 0.09
CA LEU A 99 -7.48 -7.75 1.22
C LEU A 99 -9.00 -7.58 1.07
N ALA A 100 -9.44 -6.42 0.57
CA ALA A 100 -10.84 -6.18 0.30
C ALA A 100 -11.43 -7.14 -0.74
N LYS A 101 -10.65 -7.53 -1.76
CA LYS A 101 -11.09 -8.53 -2.76
C LYS A 101 -11.23 -9.91 -2.14
N ASP A 102 -10.34 -10.28 -1.22
CA ASP A 102 -10.43 -11.56 -0.51
C ASP A 102 -11.65 -11.63 0.42
N LEU A 103 -12.07 -10.49 0.98
CA LEU A 103 -13.21 -10.37 1.88
C LEU A 103 -14.57 -10.26 1.17
N GLN A 104 -14.60 -9.88 -0.11
CA GLN A 104 -15.86 -9.68 -0.86
C GLN A 104 -16.72 -10.93 -0.97
N ASN A 105 -16.11 -12.12 -0.93
CA ASN A 105 -16.82 -13.39 -1.01
C ASN A 105 -17.37 -13.86 0.34
N GLU A 106 -17.08 -13.15 1.43
CA GLU A 106 -17.63 -13.46 2.74
C GLU A 106 -19.01 -12.84 2.92
N ASN A 107 -19.96 -13.60 3.47
CA ASN A 107 -21.27 -13.07 3.85
C ASN A 107 -21.18 -12.30 5.20
N SER A 108 -20.30 -11.30 5.26
CA SER A 108 -20.12 -10.42 6.41
C SER A 108 -20.42 -8.98 6.03
N ASN A 109 -20.90 -8.19 7.00
CA ASN A 109 -21.11 -6.75 6.78
C ASN A 109 -19.78 -6.05 6.43
N PHE A 110 -18.69 -6.52 7.04
CA PHE A 110 -17.36 -6.01 6.76
C PHE A 110 -16.92 -6.25 5.31
N GLY A 111 -17.08 -7.48 4.78
CA GLY A 111 -16.73 -7.80 3.39
C GLY A 111 -17.54 -7.00 2.36
N LYS A 112 -18.83 -6.79 2.62
CA LYS A 112 -19.72 -5.96 1.77
C LYS A 112 -19.28 -4.51 1.69
N GLU A 113 -18.77 -3.95 2.78
CA GLU A 113 -18.29 -2.56 2.81
C GLU A 113 -16.85 -2.44 2.31
N ALA A 114 -15.97 -3.38 2.66
CA ALA A 114 -14.58 -3.41 2.17
C ALA A 114 -14.51 -3.44 0.64
N GLY A 115 -15.41 -4.18 -0.02
CA GLY A 115 -15.49 -4.23 -1.49
C GLY A 115 -15.94 -2.93 -2.17
N LYS A 116 -16.59 -2.01 -1.45
CA LYS A 116 -17.07 -0.72 -1.99
C LYS A 116 -16.08 0.42 -1.78
N ALA A 117 -15.00 0.19 -1.03
CA ALA A 117 -14.08 1.25 -0.67
C ALA A 117 -13.42 1.88 -1.92
N PRO A 118 -13.40 3.22 -2.03
CA PRO A 118 -12.87 3.92 -3.20
C PRO A 118 -11.34 4.02 -3.12
N PHE A 119 -10.63 2.89 -3.19
CA PHE A 119 -9.17 2.82 -3.03
C PHE A 119 -8.40 3.76 -3.99
N GLY A 120 -8.90 3.94 -5.21
CA GLY A 120 -8.32 4.89 -6.17
C GLY A 120 -8.36 6.34 -5.68
N PHE A 121 -9.47 6.75 -5.04
CA PHE A 121 -9.59 8.09 -4.46
C PHE A 121 -8.59 8.28 -3.31
N PHE A 122 -8.46 7.29 -2.41
CA PHE A 122 -7.50 7.37 -1.31
C PHE A 122 -6.05 7.49 -1.80
N ARG A 123 -5.68 6.78 -2.87
CA ARG A 123 -4.34 6.90 -3.48
C ARG A 123 -4.07 8.32 -3.96
N ILE A 124 -5.02 8.89 -4.70
CA ILE A 124 -4.90 10.26 -5.21
C ILE A 124 -4.84 11.26 -4.05
N PHE A 125 -5.69 11.09 -3.03
CA PHE A 125 -5.69 11.93 -1.85
C PHE A 125 -4.33 11.91 -1.12
N CYS A 126 -3.78 10.72 -0.85
CA CYS A 126 -2.47 10.56 -0.22
C CYS A 126 -1.34 11.16 -1.07
N LEU A 127 -1.41 11.03 -2.39
CA LEU A 127 -0.44 11.66 -3.29
C LEU A 127 -0.52 13.19 -3.21
N VAL A 128 -1.73 13.75 -3.24
CA VAL A 128 -1.95 15.20 -3.18
C VAL A 128 -1.41 15.79 -1.87
N ILE A 129 -1.66 15.16 -0.72
CA ILE A 129 -1.14 15.67 0.56
C ILE A 129 0.40 15.68 0.60
N CYS A 130 1.06 14.67 0.03
CA CYS A 130 2.51 14.63 -0.05
C CYS A 130 3.07 15.72 -0.97
N ILE A 131 2.41 15.96 -2.11
CA ILE A 131 2.80 17.05 -3.03
C ILE A 131 2.62 18.41 -2.36
N VAL A 132 1.47 18.64 -1.72
CA VAL A 132 1.20 19.91 -1.01
C VAL A 132 2.23 20.15 0.09
N ALA A 133 2.53 19.15 0.93
CA ALA A 133 3.53 19.27 1.97
C ALA A 133 4.93 19.59 1.40
N ALA A 134 5.35 18.89 0.35
CA ALA A 134 6.63 19.15 -0.30
C ALA A 134 6.72 20.56 -0.90
N VAL A 135 5.73 20.96 -1.70
CA VAL A 135 5.73 22.26 -2.40
C VAL A 135 5.70 23.41 -1.40
N THR A 136 4.82 23.37 -0.41
CA THR A 136 4.71 24.42 0.61
C THR A 136 6.01 24.61 1.39
N GLN A 137 6.68 23.51 1.77
CA GLN A 137 7.96 23.59 2.46
C GLN A 137 9.11 24.05 1.56
N LEU A 138 9.15 23.61 0.30
CA LEU A 138 10.12 24.14 -0.67
C LEU A 138 9.96 25.65 -0.83
N LEU A 139 8.72 26.14 -0.93
CA LEU A 139 8.44 27.58 -0.97
C LEU A 139 8.93 28.26 0.31
N ALA A 140 8.72 27.66 1.48
CA ALA A 140 9.16 28.24 2.75
C ALA A 140 10.69 28.23 2.95
N ILE A 141 11.41 27.24 2.41
CA ILE A 141 12.88 27.14 2.49
C ILE A 141 13.57 28.27 1.71
N TYR A 142 12.96 28.69 0.60
CA TYR A 142 13.51 29.68 -0.33
C TYR A 142 12.78 31.02 -0.30
N ALA A 143 11.86 31.22 0.65
CA ALA A 143 11.20 32.51 0.91
C ALA A 143 12.15 33.45 1.67
#